data_AF-A0A957SLK2-F1
#
_entry.id   AF-A0A957SLK2-F1
#
_cell.length_a   1.000
_cell.length_b   1.000
_cell.length_c   1.000
_cell.angle_alpha   90.00
_cell.angle_beta   90.00
_cell.angle_gamma   90.00
#
_symmetry.space_group_name_H-M   'P 1'
#
loop_
_entity.id
_entity.type
_entity.pdbx_description
1 polymer ?
#
loop_
_entity_poly.entity_id
_entity_poly.type
_entity_poly.pdbx_seq_one_letter_code
_entity_poly.pdbx_strand_id
1 'polypeptide(L)'
;MNQPSNAGVYLLHISPAYEHARHYTGYADDLDRRIALHKAGKGARLTQVAVDAGCTLHVTRVWPGQGRDFERKLKRRKNAPRLCPWCNGALDFDLSDVSEMEF
;
A
#
# COMPACT_ATOMS: atom_id res chain seq x y z
N MET A 1 -23.71 17.01 4.56
CA MET A 1 -23.37 15.60 4.86
C MET A 1 -21.86 15.48 4.83
N ASN A 2 -21.21 15.38 6.00
CA ASN A 2 -19.76 15.19 6.05
C ASN A 2 -19.46 13.77 5.59
N GLN A 3 -18.89 13.61 4.39
CA GLN A 3 -18.21 12.36 4.06
C GLN A 3 -17.10 12.15 5.11
N PRO A 4 -16.89 10.91 5.59
CA PRO A 4 -15.72 10.64 6.40
C PRO A 4 -14.50 11.08 5.59
N SER A 5 -13.59 11.83 6.24
CA SER A 5 -12.33 12.19 5.61
C SER A 5 -11.69 10.91 5.04
N ASN A 6 -11.32 10.91 3.75
CA ASN A 6 -10.59 9.81 3.09
C ASN A 6 -9.12 9.72 3.59
N ALA A 7 -8.91 10.02 4.87
CA ALA A 7 -7.64 10.09 5.52
C ALA A 7 -7.35 8.76 6.22
N GLY A 8 -6.09 8.36 6.22
CA GLY A 8 -5.70 7.13 6.89
C GLY A 8 -4.25 6.75 6.64
N VAL A 9 -3.88 5.62 7.21
CA VAL A 9 -2.57 4.99 7.00
C VAL A 9 -2.76 3.82 6.03
N TYR A 10 -1.79 3.58 5.17
CA TYR A 10 -1.82 2.47 4.21
C TYR A 10 -0.47 1.78 4.13
N LEU A 11 -0.52 0.54 3.64
CA LEU A 11 0.64 -0.31 3.40
C LEU A 11 0.65 -0.74 1.93
N LEU A 12 1.78 -0.48 1.27
CA LEU A 12 2.07 -0.97 -0.07
C LEU A 12 3.03 -2.15 0.01
N HIS A 13 2.80 -3.15 -0.83
CA HIS A 13 3.74 -4.21 -1.18
C HIS A 13 4.40 -3.89 -2.52
N ILE A 14 5.73 -4.04 -2.58
CA ILE A 14 6.54 -3.75 -3.77
C ILE A 14 6.92 -5.09 -4.41
N SER A 15 6.47 -5.33 -5.65
CA SER A 15 6.68 -6.60 -6.38
C SER A 15 7.16 -6.38 -7.81
N PRO A 16 8.31 -6.96 -8.24
CA PRO A 16 9.31 -7.58 -7.38
C PRO A 16 9.89 -6.57 -6.37
N ALA A 17 10.59 -7.05 -5.35
CA ALA A 17 11.25 -6.18 -4.38
C ALA A 17 12.24 -5.23 -5.09
N TYR A 18 12.23 -3.95 -4.72
CA TYR A 18 13.25 -2.99 -5.18
C TYR A 18 14.44 -3.04 -4.22
N GLU A 19 15.53 -3.70 -4.62
CA GLU A 19 16.68 -3.99 -3.73
C GLU A 19 16.21 -4.63 -2.41
N HIS A 20 16.40 -3.95 -1.27
CA HIS A 20 15.95 -4.39 0.05
C HIS A 20 14.54 -3.91 0.41
N ALA A 21 13.95 -3.00 -0.38
CA ALA A 21 12.64 -2.43 -0.14
C ALA A 21 11.53 -3.34 -0.67
N ARG A 22 10.76 -3.90 0.27
CA ARG A 22 9.58 -4.74 -0.02
C ARG A 22 8.25 -4.08 0.33
N HIS A 23 8.30 -3.03 1.15
CA HIS A 23 7.10 -2.41 1.70
C HIS A 23 7.27 -0.89 1.82
N TYR A 24 6.16 -0.18 1.67
CA TYR A 24 6.06 1.24 1.95
C TYR A 24 4.85 1.49 2.85
N THR A 25 5.03 2.25 3.93
CA THR A 25 3.93 2.67 4.81
C THR A 25 3.84 4.18 4.79
N GLY A 26 2.64 4.71 4.56
CA GLY A 26 2.39 6.15 4.50
C GLY A 26 1.06 6.52 5.13
N TYR A 27 0.95 7.80 5.48
CA TYR A 27 -0.30 8.47 5.85
C TYR A 27 -0.72 9.42 4.74
N ALA A 28 -2.03 9.63 4.57
CA ALA A 28 -2.59 10.65 3.70
C ALA A 28 -3.87 11.22 4.29
N ASP A 29 -4.14 12.50 4.01
CA ASP A 29 -5.45 13.12 4.22
C ASP A 29 -6.45 12.76 3.11
N ASP A 30 -5.92 12.35 1.95
CA ASP A 30 -6.63 11.85 0.77
C ASP A 30 -5.88 10.61 0.25
N LEU A 31 -6.37 9.43 0.65
CA LEU A 31 -5.76 8.13 0.34
C LEU A 31 -5.74 7.87 -1.17
N ASP A 32 -6.85 8.09 -1.86
CA ASP A 32 -6.97 7.76 -3.28
C ASP A 32 -5.97 8.54 -4.11
N ARG A 33 -5.93 9.87 -3.91
CA ARG A 33 -4.96 10.74 -4.59
C ARG A 33 -3.53 10.31 -4.26
N ARG A 34 -3.23 10.05 -2.99
CA ARG A 34 -1.85 9.73 -2.57
C ARG A 34 -1.39 8.38 -3.11
N ILE A 35 -2.25 7.37 -3.11
CA ILE A 35 -1.97 6.04 -3.64
C ILE A 35 -1.76 6.11 -5.15
N ALA A 36 -2.62 6.85 -5.88
CA ALA A 36 -2.45 7.04 -7.32
C ALA A 36 -1.10 7.69 -7.66
N LEU A 37 -0.68 8.72 -6.90
CA LEU A 37 0.64 9.33 -7.06
C LEU A 37 1.78 8.34 -6.81
N HIS A 38 1.68 7.48 -5.79
CA HIS A 38 2.69 6.45 -5.56
C HIS A 38 2.77 5.44 -6.70
N LYS A 39 1.63 4.92 -7.15
CA LYS A 39 1.56 3.98 -8.29
C LYS A 39 2.11 4.58 -9.58
N ALA A 40 1.96 5.90 -9.78
CA ALA A 40 2.51 6.63 -10.91
C ALA A 40 3.98 7.04 -10.73
N GLY A 41 4.67 6.62 -9.65
CA GLY A 41 6.06 7.00 -9.38
C GLY A 41 6.25 8.45 -8.92
N LYS A 42 5.18 9.19 -8.61
CA LYS A 42 5.19 10.63 -8.30
C LYS A 42 4.95 10.95 -6.82
N GLY A 43 4.79 9.94 -5.96
CA GLY A 43 4.39 10.13 -4.55
C GLY A 43 5.53 10.26 -3.53
N ALA A 44 6.63 9.54 -3.72
CA ALA A 44 7.85 9.61 -2.89
C ALA A 44 9.05 9.07 -3.65
N ARG A 45 10.27 9.41 -3.21
CA ARG A 45 11.51 8.96 -3.84
C ARG A 45 11.61 7.45 -3.98
N LEU A 46 11.25 6.68 -2.93
CA LEU A 46 11.30 5.21 -2.98
C LEU A 46 10.29 4.63 -3.98
N THR A 47 9.07 5.17 -4.02
CA THR A 47 8.06 4.68 -4.97
C THR A 47 8.41 5.07 -6.40
N GLN A 48 9.05 6.22 -6.60
CA GLN A 48 9.57 6.63 -7.89
C GLN A 48 10.59 5.61 -8.41
N VAL A 49 11.67 5.36 -7.66
CA VAL A 49 12.72 4.43 -8.13
C VAL A 49 12.22 3.01 -8.31
N ALA A 50 11.28 2.56 -7.46
CA ALA A 50 10.70 1.23 -7.61
C ALA A 50 9.90 1.12 -8.91
N VAL A 51 9.04 2.11 -9.21
CA VAL A 51 8.27 2.15 -10.46
C VAL A 51 9.21 2.28 -11.67
N ASP A 52 10.21 3.16 -11.61
CA ASP A 52 11.20 3.33 -12.69
C ASP A 52 12.00 2.03 -12.95
N ALA A 53 12.20 1.20 -11.92
CA ALA A 53 12.85 -0.11 -12.01
C ALA A 53 11.91 -1.25 -12.44
N GLY A 54 10.65 -0.94 -12.76
CA GLY A 54 9.65 -1.93 -13.20
C GLY A 54 8.93 -2.67 -12.07
N CYS A 55 9.04 -2.22 -10.82
CA CYS A 55 8.26 -2.77 -9.71
C CYS A 55 6.82 -2.26 -9.74
N THR A 56 5.89 -3.12 -9.33
CA THR A 56 4.49 -2.81 -9.09
C THR A 56 4.24 -2.53 -7.62
N LEU A 57 3.42 -1.51 -7.33
CA LEU A 57 3.00 -1.13 -5.98
C LEU A 57 1.55 -1.55 -5.72
N HIS A 58 1.38 -2.56 -4.86
CA HIS A 58 0.08 -3.09 -4.50
C HIS A 58 -0.36 -2.55 -3.16
N VAL A 59 -1.56 -1.98 -3.08
CA VAL A 59 -2.17 -1.62 -1.79
C VAL A 59 -2.63 -2.91 -1.15
N THR A 60 -2.00 -3.32 -0.05
CA THR A 60 -2.35 -4.58 0.61
C THR A 60 -3.11 -4.35 1.90
N ARG A 61 -3.05 -3.16 2.50
CA ARG A 61 -3.83 -2.83 3.70
C ARG A 61 -4.05 -1.33 3.84
N VAL A 62 -5.22 -0.95 4.36
CA VAL A 62 -5.57 0.42 4.74
C VAL A 62 -6.11 0.42 6.16
N TRP A 63 -5.76 1.44 6.93
CA TRP A 63 -6.30 1.76 8.26
C TRP A 63 -6.97 3.14 8.19
N PRO A 64 -8.26 3.21 7.85
CA PRO A 64 -9.01 4.46 7.73
C PRO A 64 -9.08 5.20 9.06
N GLY A 65 -9.08 6.54 9.02
CA GLY A 65 -9.19 7.41 10.20
C GLY A 65 -7.96 7.43 11.12
N GLN A 66 -6.93 6.62 10.83
CA GLN A 66 -5.69 6.63 11.61
C GLN A 66 -4.77 7.77 11.18
N GLY A 67 -4.17 8.44 12.17
CA GLY A 67 -3.26 9.58 11.96
C GLY A 67 -1.78 9.21 11.86
N ARG A 68 -0.95 10.25 11.70
CA ARG A 68 0.52 10.16 11.60
C ARG A 68 1.19 9.47 12.80
N ASP A 69 0.61 9.55 13.99
CA ASP A 69 1.14 8.86 15.17
C ASP A 69 1.02 7.34 15.06
N PHE A 70 -0.06 6.86 14.44
CA PHE A 70 -0.23 5.44 14.14
C PHE A 70 0.77 4.98 13.08
N GLU A 71 0.95 5.74 12.01
CA GLU A 71 1.99 5.50 10.98
C GLU A 71 3.38 5.40 11.62
N ARG A 72 3.74 6.34 12.51
CA ARG A 72 5.02 6.33 13.22
C ARG A 72 5.18 5.08 14.09
N LYS A 73 4.12 4.66 14.79
CA LYS A 73 4.11 3.41 15.57
C LYS A 73 4.37 2.19 14.67
N LEU A 74 3.72 2.10 13.52
CA LEU A 74 3.94 1.01 12.56
C LEU A 74 5.39 0.99 12.06
N LYS A 75 5.93 2.15 11.63
CA LYS A 75 7.32 2.26 11.15
C LYS A 75 8.35 1.84 12.21
N ARG A 76 8.13 2.23 13.47
CA ARG A 76 9.02 1.85 14.59
C ARG A 76 9.04 0.35 14.87
N ARG A 77 7.91 -0.35 14.68
CA ARG A 77 7.83 -1.80 14.88
C ARG A 77 8.62 -2.59 13.83
N LYS A 78 8.94 -2.00 12.67
CA LYS A 78 9.65 -2.63 11.54
C LYS A 78 9.09 -4.01 11.15
N ASN A 79 7.80 -4.22 11.37
CA ASN A 79 7.11 -5.50 11.18
C ASN A 79 6.18 -5.50 9.97
N ALA A 80 6.44 -4.64 8.97
CA ALA A 80 5.63 -4.51 7.77
C ALA A 80 5.30 -5.85 7.07
N PRO A 81 6.23 -6.83 6.95
CA PRO A 81 5.91 -8.13 6.37
C PRO A 81 4.79 -8.88 7.11
N ARG A 82 4.73 -8.79 8.45
CA ARG A 82 3.66 -9.42 9.25
C ARG A 82 2.32 -8.70 9.09
N LEU A 83 2.37 -7.41 8.77
CA LEU A 83 1.19 -6.56 8.57
C LEU A 83 0.70 -6.58 7.12
N CYS A 84 1.47 -7.12 6.18
CA CYS A 84 1.11 -7.21 4.77
C CYS A 84 0.29 -8.47 4.52
N PRO A 85 -1.00 -8.36 4.14
CA PRO A 85 -1.83 -9.51 3.82
C PRO A 85 -1.26 -10.41 2.73
N TRP A 86 -0.55 -9.85 1.75
CA TRP A 86 0.11 -10.66 0.73
C TRP A 86 1.23 -11.51 1.33
N CYS A 87 2.12 -10.92 2.14
CA CYS A 87 3.25 -11.66 2.71
C CYS A 87 2.84 -12.70 3.75
N ASN A 88 1.67 -12.56 4.39
CA ASN A 88 1.18 -13.50 5.39
C ASN A 88 0.09 -14.46 4.85
N GLY A 89 -0.21 -14.42 3.55
CA GLY A 89 -1.16 -15.31 2.89
C GLY A 89 -2.64 -14.97 3.10
N ALA A 90 -2.96 -13.81 3.68
CA ALA A 90 -4.34 -13.34 3.84
C ALA A 90 -4.90 -12.64 2.59
N LEU A 91 -4.05 -12.26 1.64
CA LEU A 91 -4.44 -11.97 0.26
C LEU A 91 -3.91 -13.10 -0.59
N ASP A 92 -4.72 -14.13 -0.77
CA ASP A 92 -4.54 -15.13 -1.81
C ASP A 92 -5.54 -14.76 -2.91
N PHE A 93 -5.05 -14.54 -4.12
CA PHE A 93 -5.92 -14.26 -5.26
C PHE A 93 -6.08 -15.59 -5.97
N ASP A 94 -7.22 -16.25 -5.78
CA ASP A 94 -7.51 -17.50 -6.47
C ASP A 94 -7.97 -17.17 -7.90
N LEU A 95 -7.58 -18.00 -8.87
CA LEU A 95 -8.07 -17.89 -10.25
C LEU A 95 -9.59 -18.10 -10.33
N SER A 96 -10.20 -18.73 -9.32
CA SER A 96 -11.65 -18.82 -9.18
C SER A 96 -12.33 -17.46 -8.92
N ASP A 97 -11.61 -16.45 -8.42
CA ASP A 97 -12.13 -15.09 -8.24
C ASP A 97 -12.25 -14.32 -9.58
N VAL A 98 -11.61 -14.82 -10.64
CA VAL A 98 -11.63 -14.18 -11.98
C VAL A 98 -12.82 -14.68 -12.82
N SER A 99 -13.38 -15.85 -12.50
CA SER A 99 -14.48 -16.45 -13.27
C SER A 99 -15.84 -15.75 -13.15
N GLU A 100 -15.98 -14.71 -12.32
CA GLU A 100 -17.22 -13.91 -12.24
C GLU A 100 -17.14 -12.59 -13.03
N MET A 101 -15.99 -12.29 -13.65
CA MET A 101 -15.89 -11.18 -14.61
C MET A 101 -16.25 -11.66 -16.01
N GLU A 102 -17.53 -11.93 -16.21
CA GLU A 102 -18.10 -12.10 -17.55
C GLU A 102 -17.86 -10.81 -18.36
N PHE A 103 -17.13 -10.95 -19.47
CA PHE A 103 -16.91 -9.89 -20.47
C PHE A 103 -18.12 -9.68 -21.38
#